data_AF-A0A816IP47-F1
#
_entry.id   AF-A0A816IP47-F1
#
_cell.length_a   1.000
_cell.length_b   1.000
_cell.length_c   1.000
_cell.angle_alpha   90.00
_cell.angle_beta   90.00
_cell.angle_gamma   90.00
#
_symmetry.space_group_name_H-M   'P 1'
#
loop_
_entity.id
_entity.type
_entity.pdbx_description
1 polymer ?
#
loop_
_entity_poly.entity_id
_entity_poly.type
_entity_poly.pdbx_seq_one_letter_code
_entity_poly.pdbx_strand_id
1 'polypeptide(L)' 'MKELREVTLQYLNCPDLVESATRKQIALLSEMDGTVEETATRIIQASTSERRTTVRLNP' A
#
# COMPACT_ATOMS: atom_id res chain seq x y z
N MET A 1 2.39 5.69 -8.33
CA MET A 1 0.92 5.51 -8.37
C MET A 1 0.42 4.66 -9.55
N LYS A 2 0.92 4.83 -10.78
CA LYS A 2 0.48 4.01 -11.93
C LYS A 2 0.85 2.52 -11.77
N GLU A 3 2.12 2.24 -11.44
CA GLU A 3 2.62 0.88 -11.19
C GLU A 3 1.88 0.19 -10.04
N LEU A 4 1.60 0.92 -8.95
CA LEU A 4 0.82 0.39 -7.82
C LEU A 4 -0.58 -0.05 -8.26
N ARG A 5 -1.28 0.76 -9.05
CA ARG A 5 -2.59 0.38 -9.60
C ARG A 5 -2.51 -0.86 -10.49
N GLU A 6 -1.45 -0.96 -11.28
CA GLU A 6 -1.23 -2.08 -12.19
C GLU A 6 -0.99 -3.39 -11.43
N VAL A 7 -0.15 -3.38 -10.38
CA VAL A 7 0.06 -4.57 -9.55
C VAL A 7 -1.18 -4.92 -8.71
N THR A 8 -1.97 -3.94 -8.28
CA THR A 8 -3.27 -4.21 -7.63
C THR A 8 -4.22 -4.92 -8.59
N LEU A 9 -4.30 -4.51 -9.85
CA LEU A 9 -5.13 -5.20 -10.85
C LEU A 9 -4.66 -6.64 -11.09
N GLN A 10 -3.35 -6.88 -11.14
CA GLN A 10 -2.79 -8.22 -11.25
C GLN A 10 -3.12 -9.07 -10.01
N TYR A 11 -3.00 -8.50 -8.80
CA TYR A 11 -3.34 -9.18 -7.56
C TYR A 11 -4.81 -9.60 -7.50
N LEU A 12 -5.73 -8.74 -7.98
CA LEU A 12 -7.17 -9.01 -7.99
C LEU A 12 -7.58 -10.04 -9.06
N ASN A 13 -6.83 -10.12 -10.16
CA ASN A 13 -7.04 -11.08 -11.24
C ASN A 13 -6.36 -12.43 -10.95
N CYS A 14 -6.84 -13.11 -9.91
CA CYS A 14 -6.48 -14.51 -9.65
C CYS A 14 -7.30 -15.46 -10.55
N PRO A 15 -6.69 -16.51 -11.15
CA PRO A 15 -7.43 -17.55 -11.89
C PRO A 15 -8.45 -18.32 -11.05
N ASP A 16 -8.21 -18.44 -9.73
CA ASP A 16 -9.17 -19.03 -8.81
C ASP A 16 -10.26 -18.00 -8.47
N LEU A 17 -11.51 -18.35 -8.77
CA LEU A 17 -12.66 -17.48 -8.59
C LEU A 17 -12.94 -17.18 -7.11
N VAL A 18 -12.75 -18.16 -6.22
CA VAL A 18 -12.94 -18.00 -4.78
C VAL A 18 -11.87 -17.08 -4.23
N GLU A 19 -10.62 -17.32 -4.60
CA GLU A 19 -9.51 -16.48 -4.17
C GLU A 19 -9.64 -15.05 -4.71
N SER A 20 -10.00 -14.87 -5.99
CA SER A 20 -10.25 -13.55 -6.57
C SER A 20 -11.36 -12.81 -5.82
N ALA A 21 -12.46 -13.49 -5.48
CA ALA A 21 -13.55 -12.89 -4.72
C ALA A 21 -13.10 -12.47 -3.32
N THR A 22 -12.36 -13.32 -2.60
CA THR A 22 -11.80 -13.00 -1.29
C THR A 22 -10.86 -11.79 -1.36
N ARG A 23 -9.95 -11.76 -2.35
CA ARG A 23 -9.01 -10.65 -2.53
C ARG A 23 -9.72 -9.32 -2.81
N LYS A 24 -10.78 -9.34 -3.62
CA LYS A 24 -11.63 -8.16 -3.88
C LYS A 24 -12.34 -7.68 -2.62
N GLN A 25 -12.88 -8.61 -1.83
CA GLN A 25 -13.54 -8.27 -0.57
C GLN A 25 -12.58 -7.64 0.44
N ILE A 26 -11.37 -8.19 0.57
CA ILE A 26 -10.33 -7.62 1.44
C ILE A 26 -9.96 -6.21 0.97
N ALA A 27 -9.72 -6.00 -0.33
CA ALA A 27 -9.39 -4.68 -0.87
C ALA A 27 -10.48 -3.65 -0.55
N LEU A 28 -11.75 -3.99 -0.78
CA LEU A 28 -12.88 -3.11 -0.47
C LEU A 28 -12.97 -2.78 1.02
N LEU A 29 -12.79 -3.77 1.90
CA LEU A 29 -12.81 -3.55 3.35
C LEU A 29 -11.67 -2.62 3.80
N SER A 30 -10.48 -2.80 3.24
CA SER A 30 -9.33 -1.94 3.54
C SER A 30 -9.50 -0.50 3.04
N GLU A 31 -10.22 -0.30 1.92
CA GLU A 31 -10.62 1.04 1.45
C GLU A 31 -11.66 1.68 2.39
N MET A 32 -12.61 0.89 2.89
CA MET A 32 -13.64 1.39 3.81
C MET A 32 -13.11 1.74 5.21
N ASP A 33 -12.15 0.95 5.71
CA ASP A 33 -11.56 1.13 7.05
C ASP A 33 -10.50 2.25 7.08
N GLY A 34 -10.15 2.85 5.94
CA GLY A 34 -9.14 3.90 5.85
C GLY A 34 -7.71 3.42 6.14
N THR A 35 -7.50 2.10 6.21
CA THR A 35 -6.21 1.48 6.53
C THR A 35 -5.17 1.82 5.47
N VAL A 36 -5.59 2.01 4.23
CA VAL A 36 -4.71 2.36 3.09
C VAL A 36 -4.11 3.75 3.29
N GLU A 37 -4.93 4.74 3.64
CA GLU A 37 -4.53 6.12 3.89
C GLU A 37 -3.64 6.22 5.12
N GLU A 38 -3.99 5.51 6.20
CA GLU A 38 -3.18 5.45 7.41
C GLU A 38 -1.80 4.84 7.10
N THR A 39 -1.77 3.71 6.40
CA THR A 39 -0.53 3.03 6.03
C THR A 39 0.33 3.89 5.12
N ALA A 40 -0.26 4.55 4.11
CA ALA A 40 0.45 5.47 3.23
C ALA A 40 1.07 6.64 4.01
N THR A 41 0.31 7.22 4.96
CA THR A 41 0.79 8.30 5.83
C THR A 41 1.99 7.84 6.67
N ARG A 42 1.89 6.65 7.28
CA ARG A 42 2.98 6.07 8.09
C ARG A 42 4.24 5.79 7.27
N ILE A 43 4.10 5.28 6.04
CA ILE A 43 5.24 5.04 5.13
C ILE A 43 5.95 6.35 4.78
N ILE A 44 5.19 7.40 4.44
CA ILE A 44 5.76 8.71 4.12
C ILE A 44 6.47 9.30 5.35
N GLN A 45 5.87 9.21 6.54
CA GLN A 45 6.45 9.67 7.80
C GLN A 45 7.75 8.92 8.14
N ALA A 46 7.77 7.60 8.03
CA ALA A 46 8.96 6.79 8.26
C ALA A 46 10.09 7.16 7.27
N SER A 47 9.77 7.21 5.97
CA SER A 47 10.74 7.55 4.92
C SER A 47 11.29 8.97 5.05
N THR A 48 10.47 9.94 5.49
CA THR A 48 10.92 11.32 5.75
C THR A 48 11.74 11.43 7.02
N SER A 49 11.44 10.65 8.06
CA SER A 49 12.24 10.56 9.29
C SER A 49 13.65 10.01 9.00
N GLU A 50 13.74 8.92 8.24
CA GLU A 50 15.02 8.30 7.81
C GLU A 50 15.85 9.24 6.92
N ARG A 51 15.20 9.99 6.03
CA ARG A 51 15.89 11.02 5.22
C ARG A 51 16.43 12.17 6.08
N ARG A 52 15.75 12.49 7.19
CA ARG A 52 16.14 13.59 8.09
C ARG A 52 17.29 13.21 9.02
N THR A 53 17.38 11.94 9.42
CA THR A 53 18.51 11.43 10.23
C THR A 53 19.77 11.25 9.39
N THR A 54 19.64 10.77 8.15
CA THR A 54 20.78 10.62 7.22
C THR A 54 21.39 11.95 6.79
N VAL A 55 20.57 12.99 6.56
CA VAL A 55 21.07 14.35 6.26
C VAL A 55 21.76 15.00 7.47
N ARG A 56 21.39 14.66 8.72
CA ARG A 56 22.06 15.20 9.93
C ARG A 56 23.36 14.48 10.30
N LEU A 57 23.59 13.28 9.77
CA LEU A 57 24.78 12.46 10.07
C LEU A 57 25.87 12.58 9.00
N ASN A 58 25.69 13.43 7.98
CA ASN A 58 26.74 13.77 7.04
C ASN A 58 27.24 15.21 7.32
N PRO A 59 28.38 15.40 7.99
CA PRO A 59 28.98 16.72 8.23
C PRO A 59 29.53 17.37 6.96
#